data_AF-A0A450VTR9-F1
#
_entry.id   AF-A0A450VTR9-F1
#
_cell.length_a   1.000
_cell.length_b   1.000
_cell.length_c   1.000
_cell.angle_alpha   90.00
_cell.angle_beta   90.00
_cell.angle_gamma   90.00
#
_symmetry.space_group_name_H-M   'P 1'
#
loop_
_entity.id
_entity.type
_entity.pdbx_description
1 polymer ?
#
loop_
_entity_poly.entity_id
_entity_poly.type
_entity_poly.pdbx_seq_one_letter_code
_entity_poly.pdbx_strand_id
1 'polypeptide(L)' 'MKDYSRGRHTVFYHRYHLVWITKYRYRVMNHEVKKRVRELVAQVAEEIGVNIL' A
#
# COMPACT_ATOMS: atom_id res chain seq x y z
N MET A 1 18.87 -9.63 9.16
CA MET A 1 18.40 -10.96 8.69
C MET A 1 17.04 -10.75 8.05
N LYS A 2 16.75 -11.29 6.86
CA LYS A 2 15.44 -11.06 6.20
C LYS A 2 14.39 -11.91 6.92
N ASP A 3 13.39 -11.28 7.55
CA ASP A 3 12.24 -12.01 8.09
C ASP A 3 11.33 -12.48 6.94
N TYR A 4 11.26 -13.79 6.76
CA TYR A 4 10.40 -14.44 5.77
C TYR A 4 9.08 -14.86 6.42
N SER A 5 7.98 -14.60 5.71
CA SER A 5 6.66 -15.09 6.10
C SER A 5 6.50 -16.56 5.72
N ARG A 6 5.71 -17.31 6.49
CA ARG A 6 5.48 -18.75 6.29
C ARG A 6 3.99 -19.05 6.25
N GLY A 7 3.57 -19.82 5.24
CA GLY A 7 2.28 -20.51 5.20
C GLY A 7 2.44 -21.98 5.58
N ARG A 8 1.36 -22.78 5.46
CA ARG A 8 1.37 -24.22 5.81
C ARG A 8 2.42 -25.04 5.04
N HIS A 9 2.64 -24.70 3.77
CA HIS A 9 3.60 -25.38 2.89
C HIS A 9 4.42 -24.41 2.03
N THR A 10 4.52 -23.13 2.44
CA THR A 10 5.17 -22.08 1.65
C THR A 10 6.01 -21.16 2.54
N VAL A 11 7.14 -20.69 2.01
CA VAL A 11 7.96 -19.63 2.59
C VAL A 11 8.08 -18.53 1.55
N PHE A 12 7.80 -17.29 1.92
CA PHE A 12 7.72 -16.21 0.95
C PHE A 12 8.17 -14.87 1.50
N TYR A 13 8.45 -13.95 0.57
CA TYR A 13 8.86 -12.59 0.90
C TYR A 13 8.44 -11.60 -0.18
N HIS A 14 7.14 -11.34 -0.22
CA HIS A 14 6.53 -10.47 -1.22
C HIS A 14 6.70 -9.00 -0.81
N ARG A 15 7.40 -8.22 -1.65
CA ARG A 15 7.53 -6.77 -1.51
C ARG A 15 7.39 -6.14 -2.88
N TYR A 16 6.55 -5.12 -2.99
CA TYR A 16 6.22 -4.47 -4.25
C TYR A 16 6.39 -2.96 -4.12
N HIS A 17 6.85 -2.31 -5.20
CA HIS A 17 6.85 -0.86 -5.30
C HIS A 17 5.73 -0.46 -6.26
N LEU A 18 4.60 0.00 -5.70
CA LEU A 18 3.41 0.39 -6.44
C LEU A 18 3.33 1.90 -6.54
N VAL A 19 3.18 2.41 -7.77
CA VAL A 19 3.04 3.85 -8.05
C VAL A 19 1.89 4.06 -9.02
N TRP A 20 1.05 5.05 -8.74
CA TRP A 20 -0.03 5.46 -9.64
C TRP A 20 -0.13 6.99 -9.72
N ILE A 21 -0.91 7.47 -10.69
CA ILE A 21 -1.14 8.89 -10.94
C ILE A 21 -2.63 9.20 -11.03
N THR A 22 -2.98 10.48 -10.93
CA THR A 22 -4.34 10.97 -11.18
C THR A 22 -4.70 10.85 -12.66
N LYS A 23 -5.98 10.66 -12.94
CA LYS A 23 -6.51 10.70 -14.30
C LYS A 23 -6.10 12.02 -14.97
N TYR A 24 -5.57 11.94 -16.20
CA TYR A 24 -5.04 13.08 -16.96
C TYR A 24 -3.90 13.88 -16.27
N ARG A 25 -3.25 13.32 -15.23
CA ARG A 25 -2.15 13.98 -14.49
C ARG A 25 -2.53 15.32 -13.87
N TYR A 26 -3.81 15.56 -13.60
CA TYR A 26 -4.20 16.78 -12.91
C TYR A 26 -3.59 16.85 -11.51
N ARG A 27 -3.11 18.03 -11.13
CA ARG A 27 -2.48 18.30 -9.83
C ARG A 27 -3.52 18.48 -8.71
N VAL A 28 -4.47 17.54 -8.61
CA VAL A 28 -5.58 17.57 -7.62
C VAL A 28 -5.15 17.10 -6.23
N MET A 29 -3.94 16.52 -6.10
CA MET A 29 -3.39 16.03 -4.83
C MET A 29 -2.91 17.20 -3.94
N ASN A 30 -3.85 18.01 -3.46
CA ASN A 30 -3.61 19.06 -2.46
C ASN A 30 -3.43 18.44 -1.05
N HIS A 31 -3.22 19.28 -0.03
CA HIS A 31 -2.94 18.81 1.34
C HIS A 31 -4.06 17.90 1.89
N GLU A 32 -5.31 18.35 1.84
CA GLU A 32 -6.45 17.62 2.41
C GLU A 32 -6.73 16.32 1.64
N VAL A 33 -6.71 16.38 0.30
CA VAL A 33 -6.89 15.20 -0.55
C VAL A 33 -5.80 14.16 -0.28
N LYS A 34 -4.53 14.59 -0.16
CA LYS A 34 -3.43 13.68 0.19
C LYS A 34 -3.63 13.02 1.55
N LYS A 35 -4.07 13.77 2.55
CA LYS A 35 -4.33 13.24 3.89
C LYS A 35 -5.42 12.17 3.83
N ARG A 36 -6.57 12.49 3.21
CA ARG A 36 -7.70 11.56 3.12
C ARG A 36 -7.37 10.31 2.31
N VAL A 37 -6.65 10.46 1.19
CA VAL A 37 -6.21 9.31 0.38
C VAL A 37 -5.30 8.38 1.19
N ARG A 38 -4.37 8.92 2.01
CA ARG A 38 -3.51 8.08 2.86
C ARG A 38 -4.30 7.32 3.92
N GLU A 39 -5.29 7.97 4.54
CA GLU A 39 -6.18 7.30 5.50
C GLU A 39 -6.93 6.14 4.85
N LEU A 40 -7.52 6.36 3.67
CA LEU A 40 -8.24 5.32 2.93
C LEU A 40 -7.33 4.17 2.50
N VAL A 41 -6.11 4.48 2.02
CA VAL A 41 -5.14 3.45 1.64
C VAL A 41 -4.71 2.63 2.86
N ALA A 42 -4.49 3.26 4.01
CA ALA A 42 -4.17 2.56 5.25
C ALA A 42 -5.33 1.66 5.73
N GLN A 43 -6.57 2.16 5.68
CA GLN A 43 -7.77 1.38 6.03
C GLN A 43 -7.91 0.14 5.14
N VAL A 44 -7.82 0.32 3.82
CA VAL A 44 -7.91 -0.81 2.88
C VAL A 44 -6.76 -1.79 3.08
N ALA A 45 -5.54 -1.31 3.34
CA ALA A 45 -4.39 -2.18 3.59
C ALA A 45 -4.59 -3.05 4.85
N GLU A 46 -5.16 -2.47 5.91
CA GLU A 46 -5.53 -3.21 7.13
C GLU A 46 -6.62 -4.25 6.85
N GLU A 47 -7.68 -3.89 6.13
CA GLU A 47 -8.77 -4.81 5.77
C GLU A 47 -8.30 -6.03 4.96
N ILE A 48 -7.35 -5.84 4.03
CA ILE A 48 -6.82 -6.92 3.19
C ILE A 48 -5.60 -7.63 3.79
N GLY A 49 -5.14 -7.21 4.98
CA GLY A 49 -3.99 -7.80 5.66
C GLY A 49 -2.65 -7.55 4.96
N VAL A 50 -2.48 -6.41 4.28
CA VAL A 50 -1.24 -5.99 3.62
C VAL A 50 -0.52 -4.96 4.47
N ASN A 51 0.79 -5.14 4.62
CA ASN A 51 1.65 -4.21 5.35
C ASN A 51 2.22 -3.14 4.41
N ILE A 52 2.03 -1.88 4.78
CA ILE A 52 2.72 -0.73 4.16
C ILE A 52 4.09 -0.59 4.83
N LEU A 53 5.16 -0.53 4.02
CA LEU A 53 6.56 -0.43 4.47
C LEU A 53 7.06 1.02 4.52
#